data_AF-A0A9P6FS04-F1
#
_entry.id   AF-A0A9P6FS04-F1
#
_cell.length_a   1.000
_cell.length_b   1.000
_cell.length_c   1.000
_cell.angle_alpha   90.00
_cell.angle_beta   90.00
_cell.angle_gamma   90.00
#
_symmetry.space_group_name_H-M   'P 1'
#
loop_
_entity.id
_entity.type
_entity.pdbx_description
1 polymer ?
#
loop_
_entity_poly.entity_id
_entity_poly.type
_entity_poly.pdbx_seq_one_letter_code
_entity_poly.pdbx_strand_id
1 'polypeptide(L)'
;YESGFIFRHELVQEYNYFWRVEPGVSFNCDLDIDPFMFMKTKKIKYGFTIALPEYVETIPTLWDNVKRFMTQYPEHIAKRNSLEWISYDKGDTYNNCHFWSNFEIVDLSFFRSKAYMDFFSLLDATGGFFYERWGDAPVHSIAAALMLDPKEIHFFNEIGYRHGMYEHCPESPALQLKCSCNPKDNVDWVPFSCLRRFLQL
;
A
#
# COMPACT_ATOMS: atom_id res chain seq x y z
N TYR A 1 13.51 -7.56 -2.22
CA TYR A 1 13.78 -7.62 -0.77
C TYR A 1 12.55 -7.17 0.02
N GLU A 2 12.08 -5.93 -0.20
CA GLU A 2 10.90 -5.38 0.47
C GLU A 2 9.64 -6.26 0.36
N SER A 3 9.35 -6.79 -0.83
CA SER A 3 8.17 -7.63 -1.07
C SER A 3 8.07 -8.89 -0.22
N GLY A 4 9.19 -9.38 0.32
CA GLY A 4 9.22 -10.73 0.90
C GLY A 4 10.06 -10.88 2.15
N PHE A 5 11.11 -10.10 2.36
CA PHE A 5 12.17 -10.48 3.30
C PHE A 5 12.31 -9.53 4.47
N ILE A 6 12.03 -8.23 4.31
CA ILE A 6 12.27 -7.23 5.36
C ILE A 6 11.54 -7.56 6.68
N PHE A 7 10.28 -7.97 6.60
CA PHE A 7 9.45 -8.35 7.75
C PHE A 7 9.85 -9.70 8.40
N ARG A 8 10.81 -10.41 7.78
CA ARG A 8 11.44 -11.63 8.30
C ARG A 8 12.83 -11.39 8.89
N HIS A 9 13.38 -10.18 8.76
CA HIS A 9 14.69 -9.86 9.34
C HIS A 9 14.70 -10.05 10.86
N GLU A 10 15.80 -10.53 11.44
CA GLU A 10 15.90 -10.85 12.88
C GLU A 10 15.58 -9.64 13.76
N LEU A 11 16.12 -8.47 13.38
CA LEU A 11 15.87 -7.20 14.07
C LEU A 11 14.41 -6.73 14.07
N VAL A 12 13.53 -7.32 13.25
CA VAL A 12 12.11 -6.93 13.24
C VAL A 12 11.20 -7.97 13.88
N GLN A 13 11.73 -9.12 14.33
CA GLN A 13 10.92 -10.24 14.84
C GLN A 13 10.14 -9.88 16.11
N GLU A 14 10.72 -9.06 16.98
CA GLU A 14 10.11 -8.66 18.26
C GLU A 14 8.99 -7.62 18.12
N TYR A 15 8.85 -7.00 16.93
CA TYR A 15 7.87 -5.95 16.70
C TYR A 15 6.60 -6.48 16.03
N ASN A 16 5.49 -5.82 16.34
CA ASN A 16 4.19 -6.03 15.69
C ASN A 16 3.94 -5.05 14.53
N TYR A 17 4.59 -3.89 14.55
CA TYR A 17 4.42 -2.86 13.53
C TYR A 17 5.77 -2.36 13.04
N PHE A 18 5.82 -1.88 11.80
CA PHE A 18 6.92 -1.07 11.31
C PHE A 18 6.39 0.12 10.53
N TRP A 19 7.20 1.18 10.46
CA TRP A 19 6.97 2.34 9.61
C TRP A 19 8.17 2.46 8.68
N ARG A 20 7.96 2.30 7.37
CA ARG A 20 9.00 2.51 6.36
C ARG A 20 9.32 3.99 6.20
N VAL A 21 10.61 4.29 6.19
CA VAL A 21 11.15 5.63 5.95
C VAL A 21 12.29 5.51 4.94
N GLU A 22 12.16 6.19 3.81
CA GLU A 22 13.17 6.27 2.76
C GLU A 22 14.03 7.55 2.89
N PRO A 23 15.25 7.59 2.34
CA PRO A 23 16.00 8.84 2.24
C PRO A 23 15.34 9.82 1.27
N GLY A 24 15.54 11.13 1.48
CA GLY A 24 15.00 12.16 0.60
C GLY A 24 13.50 12.44 0.77
N VAL A 25 12.90 11.95 1.87
CA VAL A 25 11.52 12.24 2.24
C VAL A 25 11.40 13.55 3.03
N SER A 26 10.20 14.11 3.07
CA SER A 26 9.84 15.19 4.00
C SER A 26 8.53 14.85 4.70
N PHE A 27 8.50 15.11 6.02
CA PHE A 27 7.29 15.12 6.82
C PHE A 27 6.92 16.57 7.06
N ASN A 28 5.81 16.98 6.47
CA ASN A 28 5.44 18.38 6.35
C ASN A 28 4.43 18.82 7.40
N CYS A 29 3.98 17.93 8.29
CA CYS A 29 3.04 18.27 9.35
C CYS A 29 3.52 17.72 10.70
N ASP A 30 3.24 18.47 11.77
CA ASP A 30 3.39 17.94 13.12
C ASP A 30 2.36 16.84 13.40
N LEU A 31 2.79 15.77 14.08
CA LEU A 31 1.94 14.62 14.39
C LEU A 31 1.52 14.64 15.87
N ASP A 32 0.22 14.80 16.13
CA ASP A 32 -0.33 14.70 17.50
C ASP A 32 -0.81 13.29 17.87
N ILE A 33 -0.80 12.37 16.90
CA ILE A 33 -1.23 10.98 17.10
C ILE A 33 -0.03 10.06 17.16
N ASP A 34 -0.10 9.04 18.02
CA ASP A 34 0.77 7.87 17.91
C ASP A 34 0.19 6.97 16.79
N PRO A 35 0.86 6.87 15.63
CA PRO A 35 0.33 6.10 14.51
C PRO A 35 0.24 4.61 14.82
N PHE A 36 1.16 4.05 15.62
CA PHE A 36 1.12 2.63 15.97
C PHE A 36 -0.03 2.33 16.93
N MET A 37 -0.27 3.21 17.89
CA MET A 37 -1.44 3.10 18.77
C MET A 37 -2.74 3.26 17.99
N PHE A 38 -2.80 4.18 17.02
CA PHE A 38 -3.95 4.32 16.13
C PHE A 38 -4.22 3.01 15.36
N MET A 39 -3.20 2.46 14.70
CA MET A 39 -3.30 1.20 13.97
C MET A 39 -3.83 0.08 14.85
N LYS A 40 -3.24 -0.10 16.04
CA LYS A 40 -3.62 -1.14 17.00
C LYS A 40 -5.05 -0.98 17.51
N THR A 41 -5.44 0.23 17.93
CA THR A 41 -6.77 0.49 18.52
C THR A 41 -7.89 0.40 17.49
N LYS A 42 -7.62 0.82 16.25
CA LYS A 42 -8.57 0.77 15.13
C LYS A 42 -8.53 -0.54 14.35
N LYS A 43 -7.62 -1.46 14.70
CA LYS A 43 -7.39 -2.75 14.02
C LYS A 43 -7.04 -2.56 12.54
N ILE A 44 -6.28 -1.51 12.22
CA ILE A 44 -5.73 -1.29 10.89
C ILE A 44 -4.49 -2.16 10.74
N LYS A 45 -4.31 -2.73 9.55
CA LYS A 45 -3.17 -3.56 9.18
C LYS A 45 -2.26 -2.89 8.16
N TYR A 46 -2.78 -2.02 7.29
CA TYR A 46 -1.99 -1.34 6.28
C TYR A 46 -2.33 0.15 6.22
N GLY A 47 -1.34 1.01 6.41
CA GLY A 47 -1.49 2.46 6.39
C GLY A 47 -0.61 3.12 5.34
N PHE A 48 -1.16 4.08 4.59
CA PHE A 48 -0.47 4.76 3.49
C PHE A 48 -0.80 6.26 3.43
N THR A 49 0.00 7.03 2.68
CA THR A 49 -0.22 8.47 2.43
C THR A 49 -0.38 8.81 0.95
N ILE A 50 0.15 8.02 0.01
CA ILE A 50 0.05 8.31 -1.42
C ILE A 50 -0.38 7.04 -2.16
N ALA A 51 -1.26 7.18 -3.16
CA ALA A 51 -1.69 6.10 -4.05
C ALA A 51 -1.63 6.53 -5.52
N LEU A 52 -0.90 5.77 -6.33
CA LEU A 52 -0.54 6.11 -7.71
C LEU A 52 -0.75 4.91 -8.65
N PRO A 53 -0.88 5.14 -9.96
CA PRO A 53 -0.81 4.07 -10.94
C PRO A 53 0.65 3.67 -11.19
N GLU A 54 0.90 2.38 -11.38
CA GLU A 54 2.18 1.83 -11.83
C GLU A 54 2.33 1.98 -13.36
N TYR A 55 3.58 2.01 -13.83
CA TYR A 55 3.92 1.88 -15.23
C TYR A 55 3.73 0.42 -15.68
N VAL A 56 2.76 0.17 -16.55
CA VAL A 56 2.37 -1.20 -16.98
C VAL A 56 3.53 -1.98 -17.59
N GLU A 57 4.48 -1.30 -18.23
CA GLU A 57 5.68 -1.88 -18.84
C GLU A 57 6.60 -2.58 -17.82
N THR A 58 6.43 -2.28 -16.53
CA THR A 58 7.23 -2.83 -15.43
C THR A 58 6.63 -4.10 -14.85
N ILE A 59 5.34 -4.32 -15.08
CA ILE A 59 4.52 -5.39 -14.50
C ILE A 59 3.65 -6.12 -15.55
N PRO A 60 4.09 -6.35 -16.81
CA PRO A 60 3.21 -6.88 -17.86
C PRO A 60 2.57 -8.22 -17.53
N THR A 61 3.19 -9.10 -16.73
CA THR A 61 2.60 -10.40 -16.35
C THR A 61 2.20 -10.50 -14.87
N LEU A 62 2.31 -9.41 -14.10
CA LEU A 62 2.00 -9.44 -12.67
C LEU A 62 0.54 -9.86 -12.42
N TRP A 63 -0.41 -9.22 -13.11
CA TRP A 63 -1.84 -9.48 -12.89
C TRP A 63 -2.26 -10.90 -13.29
N ASP A 64 -1.66 -11.47 -14.33
CA ASP A 64 -1.94 -12.85 -14.73
C ASP A 64 -1.48 -13.83 -13.65
N ASN A 65 -0.33 -13.57 -13.01
CA ASN A 65 0.12 -14.37 -11.87
C ASN A 65 -0.74 -14.16 -10.62
N VAL A 66 -1.31 -12.97 -10.42
CA VAL A 66 -2.29 -12.71 -9.36
C VAL A 66 -3.59 -13.50 -9.60
N LYS A 67 -4.13 -13.50 -10.83
CA LYS A 67 -5.31 -14.33 -11.17
C LYS A 67 -5.05 -15.82 -10.95
N ARG A 68 -3.84 -16.30 -11.27
CA ARG A 68 -3.41 -17.68 -10.96
C ARG A 68 -3.43 -17.93 -9.45
N PHE A 69 -2.89 -17.01 -8.65
CA PHE A 69 -2.95 -17.08 -7.19
C PHE A 69 -4.39 -17.13 -6.67
N MET A 70 -5.28 -16.25 -7.13
CA MET A 70 -6.68 -16.22 -6.71
C MET A 70 -7.43 -17.52 -7.05
N THR A 71 -7.05 -18.17 -8.16
CA THR A 71 -7.62 -19.46 -8.57
C THR A 71 -7.08 -20.62 -7.73
N GLN A 72 -5.78 -20.60 -7.41
CA GLN A 72 -5.11 -21.66 -6.65
C GLN A 72 -5.42 -21.59 -5.14
N TYR A 73 -5.61 -20.37 -4.61
CA TYR A 73 -5.82 -20.11 -3.19
C TYR A 73 -7.06 -19.22 -2.95
N PRO A 74 -8.26 -19.66 -3.35
CA PRO A 74 -9.49 -18.88 -3.14
C PRO A 74 -9.77 -18.63 -1.64
N GLU A 75 -9.25 -19.47 -0.73
CA GLU A 75 -9.38 -19.32 0.72
C GLU A 75 -8.61 -18.12 1.29
N HIS A 76 -7.61 -17.61 0.56
CA HIS A 76 -6.83 -16.43 0.96
C HIS A 76 -7.47 -15.12 0.55
N ILE A 77 -8.52 -15.15 -0.28
CA ILE A 77 -9.20 -13.96 -0.75
C ILE A 77 -10.28 -13.55 0.25
N ALA A 78 -10.17 -12.35 0.81
CA ALA A 78 -11.13 -11.86 1.77
C ALA A 78 -12.51 -11.70 1.12
N LYS A 79 -13.57 -12.14 1.83
CA LYS A 79 -14.96 -12.06 1.32
C LYS A 79 -15.39 -10.64 1.02
N ARG A 80 -14.97 -9.70 1.86
CA ARG A 80 -15.03 -8.26 1.63
C ARG A 80 -13.60 -7.80 1.45
N ASN A 81 -13.30 -7.23 0.29
CA ASN A 81 -11.97 -6.81 -0.11
C ASN A 81 -12.05 -5.55 -0.99
N SER A 82 -10.91 -5.02 -1.41
CA SER A 82 -10.77 -3.83 -2.25
C SER A 82 -10.46 -4.18 -3.72
N LEU A 83 -10.88 -5.34 -4.24
CA LEU A 83 -10.69 -5.70 -5.66
C LEU A 83 -11.26 -4.63 -6.59
N GLU A 84 -12.40 -4.06 -6.23
CA GLU A 84 -13.02 -2.99 -7.00
C GLU A 84 -12.20 -1.70 -6.99
N TRP A 85 -11.17 -1.53 -6.15
CA TRP A 85 -10.28 -0.38 -6.25
C TRP A 85 -9.19 -0.61 -7.30
N ILE A 86 -8.63 -1.81 -7.36
CA ILE A 86 -7.53 -2.21 -8.26
C ILE A 86 -7.99 -2.74 -9.63
N SER A 87 -9.29 -2.93 -9.83
CA SER A 87 -9.86 -3.39 -11.11
C SER A 87 -11.17 -2.68 -11.42
N TYR A 88 -11.40 -2.34 -12.70
CA TYR A 88 -12.65 -1.73 -13.17
C TYR A 88 -13.66 -2.76 -13.69
N ASP A 89 -13.21 -3.99 -13.94
CA ASP A 89 -13.91 -5.06 -14.64
C ASP A 89 -13.94 -6.34 -13.81
N LYS A 90 -14.12 -6.18 -12.49
CA LYS A 90 -14.31 -7.28 -11.53
C LYS A 90 -13.16 -8.31 -11.50
N GLY A 91 -11.95 -7.86 -11.83
CA GLY A 91 -10.72 -8.65 -11.76
C GLY A 91 -10.21 -9.15 -13.10
N ASP A 92 -10.88 -8.86 -14.21
CA ASP A 92 -10.40 -9.26 -15.55
C ASP A 92 -9.05 -8.57 -15.87
N THR A 93 -8.96 -7.27 -15.58
CA THR A 93 -7.74 -6.46 -15.74
C THR A 93 -7.37 -5.70 -14.46
N TYR A 94 -6.06 -5.45 -14.31
CA TYR A 94 -5.50 -4.55 -13.29
C TYR A 94 -5.49 -3.12 -13.84
N ASN A 95 -5.95 -2.16 -13.04
CA ASN A 95 -5.90 -0.75 -13.39
C ASN A 95 -4.59 -0.05 -13.00
N ASN A 96 -3.61 -0.82 -12.52
CA ASN A 96 -2.28 -0.39 -12.07
C ASN A 96 -2.25 0.43 -10.77
N CYS A 97 -3.39 0.66 -10.10
CA CYS A 97 -3.43 1.40 -8.85
C CYS A 97 -2.76 0.67 -7.69
N HIS A 98 -1.85 1.36 -7.02
CA HIS A 98 -1.15 0.85 -5.84
C HIS A 98 -0.92 1.96 -4.80
N PHE A 99 -0.75 1.57 -3.54
CA PHE A 99 -0.23 2.39 -2.46
C PHE A 99 1.29 2.52 -2.59
N TRP A 100 1.81 3.73 -2.44
CA TRP A 100 3.21 4.02 -2.71
C TRP A 100 4.08 3.68 -1.49
N SER A 101 4.67 2.48 -1.51
CA SER A 101 5.26 1.80 -0.35
C SER A 101 6.46 2.46 0.30
N ASN A 102 7.08 3.50 -0.29
CA ASN A 102 8.12 4.28 0.41
C ASN A 102 7.60 4.90 1.71
N PHE A 103 6.29 5.13 1.81
CA PHE A 103 5.59 5.31 3.07
C PHE A 103 4.64 4.13 3.28
N GLU A 104 4.87 3.36 4.34
CA GLU A 104 3.90 2.40 4.83
C GLU A 104 4.04 2.22 6.34
N ILE A 105 2.91 2.17 7.05
CA ILE A 105 2.83 1.74 8.44
C ILE A 105 2.03 0.45 8.45
N VAL A 106 2.65 -0.65 8.85
CA VAL A 106 2.07 -1.98 8.62
C VAL A 106 2.11 -2.82 9.88
N ASP A 107 1.02 -3.56 10.12
CA ASP A 107 0.97 -4.68 11.05
C ASP A 107 1.71 -5.87 10.44
N LEU A 108 2.85 -6.23 11.01
CA LEU A 108 3.73 -7.29 10.51
C LEU A 108 3.05 -8.66 10.48
N SER A 109 1.97 -8.88 11.25
CA SER A 109 1.19 -10.12 11.17
C SER A 109 0.53 -10.32 9.80
N PHE A 110 0.25 -9.24 9.06
CA PHE A 110 -0.25 -9.32 7.69
C PHE A 110 0.79 -9.94 6.76
N PHE A 111 2.00 -9.39 6.70
CA PHE A 111 3.07 -9.92 5.85
C PHE A 111 3.59 -11.29 6.31
N ARG A 112 3.50 -11.59 7.60
CA ARG A 112 3.83 -12.92 8.16
C ARG A 112 2.72 -13.95 7.98
N SER A 113 1.53 -13.55 7.52
CA SER A 113 0.40 -14.45 7.34
C SER A 113 0.69 -15.50 6.27
N LYS A 114 0.03 -16.66 6.38
CA LYS A 114 0.10 -17.71 5.36
C LYS A 114 -0.35 -17.21 3.99
N ALA A 115 -1.41 -16.39 3.94
CA ALA A 115 -1.93 -15.82 2.70
C ALA A 115 -0.88 -14.98 1.96
N TYR A 116 -0.22 -14.06 2.67
CA TYR A 116 0.82 -13.22 2.08
C TYR A 116 2.05 -14.05 1.68
N MET A 117 2.46 -15.01 2.51
CA MET A 117 3.63 -15.84 2.20
C MET A 117 3.41 -16.79 1.02
N ASP A 118 2.21 -17.35 0.86
CA ASP A 118 1.85 -18.16 -0.31
C ASP A 118 1.81 -17.29 -1.58
N PHE A 119 1.28 -16.06 -1.47
CA PHE A 119 1.27 -15.08 -2.55
C PHE A 119 2.68 -14.69 -3.00
N PHE A 120 3.52 -14.26 -2.05
CA PHE A 120 4.91 -13.90 -2.33
C PHE A 120 5.68 -15.09 -2.93
N SER A 121 5.52 -16.31 -2.37
CA SER A 121 6.22 -17.49 -2.88
C SER A 121 5.81 -17.85 -4.31
N LEU A 122 4.52 -17.68 -4.66
CA LEU A 122 4.05 -17.85 -6.04
C LEU A 122 4.69 -16.82 -6.97
N LEU A 123 4.72 -15.54 -6.58
CA LEU A 123 5.32 -14.48 -7.39
C LEU A 123 6.85 -14.64 -7.53
N ASP A 124 7.55 -15.02 -6.46
CA ASP A 124 9.00 -15.23 -6.50
C ASP A 124 9.38 -16.37 -7.46
N ALA A 125 8.58 -17.45 -7.47
CA ALA A 125 8.80 -18.60 -8.35
C ALA A 125 8.58 -18.32 -9.85
N THR A 126 7.87 -17.24 -10.22
CA THR A 126 7.66 -16.88 -11.64
C THR A 126 8.81 -16.09 -12.23
N GLY A 127 9.68 -15.52 -11.37
CA GLY A 127 10.83 -14.72 -11.77
C GLY A 127 10.51 -13.30 -12.22
N GLY A 128 9.27 -12.82 -12.08
CA GLY A 128 8.86 -11.48 -12.53
C GLY A 128 9.63 -10.33 -11.86
N PHE A 129 10.18 -10.53 -10.66
CA PHE A 129 11.09 -9.58 -10.02
C PHE A 129 12.41 -9.35 -10.79
N PHE A 130 12.84 -10.32 -11.61
CA PHE A 130 14.12 -10.28 -12.35
C PHE A 130 13.95 -10.21 -13.87
N TYR A 131 12.93 -10.88 -14.40
CA TYR A 131 12.63 -10.87 -15.84
C TYR A 131 11.77 -9.67 -16.25
N GLU A 132 11.07 -9.06 -15.30
CA GLU A 132 10.39 -7.78 -15.44
C GLU A 132 10.96 -6.80 -14.40
N ARG A 133 10.15 -5.89 -13.85
CA ARG A 133 10.58 -4.95 -12.82
C ARG A 133 9.50 -4.76 -11.76
N TRP A 134 8.99 -5.87 -11.23
CA TRP A 134 7.95 -5.84 -10.20
C TRP A 134 8.43 -5.09 -8.96
N GLY A 135 7.85 -3.91 -8.72
CA GLY A 135 8.06 -3.16 -7.49
C GLY A 135 7.34 -3.81 -6.32
N ASP A 136 7.83 -3.58 -5.10
CA ASP A 136 7.13 -3.99 -3.89
C ASP A 136 5.81 -3.22 -3.69
N ALA A 137 5.71 -1.98 -4.16
CA ALA A 137 4.51 -1.17 -4.06
C ALA A 137 3.26 -1.83 -4.69
N PRO A 138 3.25 -2.25 -5.97
CA PRO A 138 2.12 -2.99 -6.53
C PRO A 138 1.93 -4.37 -5.87
N VAL A 139 2.99 -5.06 -5.45
CA VAL A 139 2.87 -6.36 -4.77
C VAL A 139 2.16 -6.24 -3.41
N HIS A 140 2.60 -5.31 -2.55
CA HIS A 140 1.99 -5.04 -1.25
C HIS A 140 0.53 -4.60 -1.41
N SER A 141 0.26 -3.74 -2.39
CA SER A 141 -1.06 -3.17 -2.63
C SER A 141 -2.07 -4.19 -3.12
N ILE A 142 -1.67 -5.07 -4.05
CA ILE A 142 -2.53 -6.16 -4.54
C ILE A 142 -2.83 -7.13 -3.40
N ALA A 143 -1.82 -7.51 -2.61
CA ALA A 143 -2.04 -8.38 -1.46
C ALA A 143 -3.01 -7.75 -0.45
N ALA A 144 -2.79 -6.48 -0.08
CA ALA A 144 -3.67 -5.76 0.84
C ALA A 144 -5.10 -5.68 0.29
N ALA A 145 -5.25 -5.30 -0.98
CA ALA A 145 -6.54 -5.14 -1.62
C ALA A 145 -7.32 -6.46 -1.76
N LEU A 146 -6.65 -7.62 -1.83
CA LEU A 146 -7.31 -8.92 -1.98
C LEU A 146 -7.54 -9.64 -0.64
N MET A 147 -6.63 -9.47 0.32
CA MET A 147 -6.57 -10.30 1.54
C MET A 147 -7.07 -9.57 2.79
N LEU A 148 -7.25 -8.26 2.75
CA LEU A 148 -7.74 -7.46 3.87
C LEU A 148 -9.18 -6.97 3.62
N ASP A 149 -9.93 -6.79 4.70
CA ASP A 149 -11.15 -5.99 4.63
C ASP A 149 -10.76 -4.52 4.36
N PRO A 150 -11.48 -3.76 3.51
CA PRO A 150 -11.17 -2.36 3.25
C PRO A 150 -11.03 -1.52 4.53
N LYS A 151 -11.73 -1.88 5.61
CA LYS A 151 -11.62 -1.20 6.92
C LYS A 151 -10.30 -1.44 7.65
N GLU A 152 -9.52 -2.45 7.25
CA GLU A 152 -8.19 -2.74 7.78
C GLU A 152 -7.10 -1.96 7.03
N ILE A 153 -7.46 -1.18 6.00
CA ILE A 153 -6.55 -0.32 5.23
C ILE A 153 -6.89 1.14 5.53
N HIS A 154 -5.88 1.97 5.81
CA HIS A 154 -6.08 3.36 6.22
C HIS A 154 -5.24 4.34 5.43
N PHE A 155 -5.89 5.41 4.98
CA PHE A 155 -5.24 6.60 4.43
C PHE A 155 -4.97 7.59 5.56
N PHE A 156 -3.70 7.88 5.83
CA PHE A 156 -3.27 8.82 6.86
C PHE A 156 -3.31 10.26 6.36
N ASN A 157 -4.51 10.83 6.32
CA ASN A 157 -4.75 12.22 5.91
C ASN A 157 -4.09 13.25 6.84
N GLU A 158 -3.65 12.86 8.04
CA GLU A 158 -3.00 13.74 9.01
C GLU A 158 -1.48 13.85 8.76
N ILE A 159 -0.89 12.95 7.96
CA ILE A 159 0.56 12.84 7.81
C ILE A 159 0.99 13.46 6.48
N GLY A 160 1.22 14.77 6.45
CA GLY A 160 1.81 15.44 5.28
C GLY A 160 3.16 14.83 4.92
N TYR A 161 3.28 14.31 3.71
CA TYR A 161 4.41 13.47 3.30
C TYR A 161 4.80 13.73 1.85
N ARG A 162 6.09 13.86 1.60
CA ARG A 162 6.65 14.04 0.26
C ARG A 162 7.80 13.07 0.02
N HIS A 163 7.84 12.50 -1.18
CA HIS A 163 9.00 11.81 -1.72
C HIS A 163 9.18 12.21 -3.18
N GLY A 164 10.33 12.76 -3.55
CA GLY A 164 10.60 13.27 -4.89
C GLY A 164 9.60 14.35 -5.34
N MET A 165 8.85 14.06 -6.41
CA MET A 165 7.91 14.99 -7.05
C MET A 165 6.46 14.86 -6.54
N TYR A 166 6.16 13.85 -5.72
CA TYR A 166 4.81 13.61 -5.22
C TYR A 166 4.72 13.98 -3.75
N GLU A 167 3.68 14.73 -3.41
CA GLU A 167 3.40 15.24 -2.07
C GLU A 167 1.93 14.97 -1.74
N HIS A 168 1.68 14.33 -0.59
CA HIS A 168 0.39 14.38 0.08
C HIS A 168 0.42 15.56 1.06
N CYS A 169 -0.53 16.48 0.91
CA CYS A 169 -0.65 17.66 1.78
C CYS A 169 -2.10 17.82 2.28
N PRO A 170 -2.35 17.68 3.59
CA PRO A 170 -3.71 17.72 4.15
C PRO A 170 -4.42 19.05 3.86
N GLU A 171 -5.64 19.05 3.31
CA GLU A 171 -6.29 20.31 2.89
C GLU A 171 -7.09 21.02 3.99
N SER A 172 -7.45 20.31 5.05
CA SER A 172 -8.35 20.88 6.06
C SER A 172 -7.68 22.07 6.77
N PRO A 173 -8.40 23.19 7.02
CA PRO A 173 -7.81 24.34 7.68
C PRO A 173 -7.20 24.02 9.05
N ALA A 174 -7.80 23.08 9.80
CA ALA A 174 -7.31 22.67 11.11
C ALA A 174 -5.94 21.96 11.04
N LEU A 175 -5.76 21.06 10.05
CA LEU A 175 -4.47 20.37 9.84
C LEU A 175 -3.43 21.31 9.26
N GLN A 176 -3.83 22.22 8.36
CA GLN A 176 -2.93 23.19 7.73
C GLN A 176 -2.23 24.13 8.73
N LEU A 177 -2.83 24.39 9.90
CA LEU A 177 -2.16 25.15 10.98
C LEU A 177 -0.88 24.49 11.49
N LYS A 178 -0.71 23.19 11.21
CA LYS A 178 0.43 22.36 11.64
C LYS A 178 1.28 21.87 10.47
N CYS A 179 0.98 22.33 9.25
CA CYS A 179 1.64 21.87 8.04
C CYS A 179 2.45 22.97 7.36
N SER A 180 3.55 22.59 6.70
CA SER A 180 4.43 23.47 5.93
C SER A 180 4.32 23.25 4.41
N CYS A 181 3.51 22.29 3.97
CA CYS A 181 3.28 21.97 2.55
C CYS A 181 2.18 22.86 1.96
N ASN A 182 2.08 22.89 0.64
CA ASN A 182 1.07 23.66 -0.08
C ASN A 182 -0.02 22.71 -0.61
N PRO A 183 -1.28 22.79 -0.15
CA PRO A 183 -2.36 21.93 -0.63
C PRO A 183 -2.56 21.91 -2.14
N LYS A 184 -2.14 22.95 -2.86
CA LYS A 184 -2.23 23.00 -4.34
C LYS A 184 -1.27 22.04 -5.04
N ASP A 185 -0.21 21.62 -4.37
CA ASP A 185 0.79 20.67 -4.89
C ASP A 185 0.44 19.22 -4.53
N ASN A 186 -0.73 19.00 -3.90
CA ASN A 186 -1.19 17.69 -3.44
C ASN A 186 -1.50 16.73 -4.62
N VAL A 187 -0.82 15.59 -4.64
CA VAL A 187 -0.98 14.54 -5.64
C VAL A 187 -2.33 13.83 -5.53
N ASP A 188 -2.97 13.83 -4.36
CA ASP A 188 -4.23 13.12 -4.07
C ASP A 188 -5.35 13.38 -5.06
N TRP A 189 -5.38 14.60 -5.63
CA TRP A 189 -6.50 15.11 -6.41
C TRP A 189 -6.17 15.33 -7.88
N VAL A 190 -4.97 14.96 -8.33
CA VAL A 190 -4.63 14.98 -9.75
C VAL A 190 -5.41 13.89 -10.50
N PRO A 191 -5.66 14.03 -11.82
CA PRO A 191 -6.53 13.10 -12.55
C PRO A 191 -6.11 11.63 -12.50
N PHE A 192 -4.81 11.35 -12.39
CA PHE A 192 -4.28 9.98 -12.34
C PHE A 192 -4.21 9.39 -10.93
N SER A 193 -4.51 10.15 -9.88
CA SER A 193 -4.44 9.66 -8.50
C SER A 193 -5.39 8.48 -8.27
N CYS A 194 -4.90 7.48 -7.53
CA CYS A 194 -5.69 6.31 -7.14
C CYS A 194 -6.43 6.49 -5.81
N LEU A 195 -6.20 7.59 -5.08
CA LEU A 195 -6.79 7.81 -3.76
C LEU A 195 -8.31 8.01 -3.81
N ARG A 196 -8.81 8.82 -4.76
CA ARG A 196 -10.24 9.18 -4.85
C ARG A 196 -11.16 7.97 -4.85
N ARG A 197 -10.77 6.93 -5.60
CA ARG A 197 -11.54 5.70 -5.72
C ARG A 197 -11.42 4.84 -4.46
N PHE A 198 -10.25 4.83 -3.81
CA PHE A 198 -10.06 4.11 -2.56
C PHE A 198 -10.97 4.66 -1.45
N LEU A 199 -11.12 5.99 -1.36
CA LEU A 199 -11.96 6.63 -0.34
C LEU A 199 -13.49 6.39 -0.52
N GLN A 200 -13.90 5.73 -1.60
CA GLN A 200 -15.31 5.43 -1.90
C GLN A 200 -15.74 4.00 -1.50
N LEU A 201 -14.79 3.17 -1.04
CA LEU A 201 -15.02 1.78 -0.55
C LEU A 201 -15.70 1.73 0.83
#